data_AF-A0A1I2AF74-F1
#
_entry.id   AF-A0A1I2AF74-F1
#
_cell.length_a   1.000
_cell.length_b   1.000
_cell.length_c   1.000
_cell.angle_alpha   90.00
_cell.angle_beta   90.00
_cell.angle_gamma   90.00
#
_symmetry.space_group_name_H-M   'P 1'
#
loop_
_entity.id
_entity.type
_entity.pdbx_description
1 polymer ?
#
loop_
_entity_poly.entity_id
_entity_poly.type
_entity_poly.pdbx_seq_one_letter_code
_entity_poly.pdbx_strand_id
1 'polypeptide(L)'
;MKIRILSPKPNSFIPNASVHEARIHPDNERFYQITNGEHAGKELPISMAIILPDAPTYSAEEYNALQADLQQAQEDNEQLRGELHNTADRLAIAAQEIQSWQKKHEWTYRHHEIAMESNKVKLPWLVADGINHARNMLYSNRDIMNDDLGTHVPLWREALRDYAADHYDKLMSALVNGYTIDNKSKALWDGAIKILTGPGNAVDKAKALDKLYKR
;
A
#
# COMPACT_ATOMS: atom_id res chain seq x y z
N MET A 1 -54.54 -16.71 -23.21
CA MET A 1 -53.08 -16.96 -23.24
C MET A 1 -52.61 -17.27 -21.83
N LYS A 2 -51.53 -18.04 -21.65
CA LYS A 2 -50.91 -18.24 -20.33
C LYS A 2 -49.74 -17.29 -20.15
N ILE A 3 -49.64 -16.65 -18.98
CA ILE A 3 -48.52 -15.76 -18.65
C ILE A 3 -47.85 -16.22 -17.35
N ARG A 4 -46.52 -16.06 -17.28
CA ARG A 4 -45.73 -16.23 -16.06
C ARG A 4 -45.23 -14.88 -15.58
N ILE A 5 -45.42 -14.59 -14.30
CA ILE A 5 -45.02 -13.31 -13.69
C ILE A 5 -43.54 -13.38 -13.28
N LEU A 6 -42.75 -12.39 -13.73
CA LEU A 6 -41.28 -12.40 -13.64
C LEU A 6 -40.71 -11.87 -12.32
N SER A 7 -41.35 -10.89 -11.69
CA SER A 7 -40.87 -10.34 -10.42
C SER A 7 -41.94 -9.46 -9.78
N PRO A 8 -42.11 -9.46 -8.45
CA PRO A 8 -43.07 -8.61 -7.81
C PRO A 8 -42.37 -7.29 -7.47
N LYS A 9 -42.95 -6.14 -7.80
CA LYS A 9 -42.66 -4.97 -6.97
C LYS A 9 -43.13 -5.28 -5.54
N PRO A 10 -42.58 -4.65 -4.49
CA PRO A 10 -43.00 -4.87 -3.10
C PRO A 10 -44.51 -4.66 -2.83
N ASN A 11 -45.30 -4.16 -3.81
CA ASN A 11 -46.75 -3.99 -3.74
C ASN A 11 -47.57 -4.90 -4.69
N SER A 12 -46.96 -5.88 -5.37
CA SER A 12 -47.74 -6.81 -6.21
C SER A 12 -48.17 -8.05 -5.41
N PHE A 13 -49.48 -8.16 -5.22
CA PHE A 13 -50.18 -9.21 -4.46
C PHE A 13 -50.22 -10.58 -5.15
N ILE A 14 -49.25 -10.92 -6.00
CA ILE A 14 -49.21 -12.19 -6.72
C ILE A 14 -47.81 -12.81 -6.57
N PRO A 15 -47.70 -14.04 -6.05
CA PRO A 15 -46.42 -14.71 -5.87
C PRO A 15 -45.65 -14.90 -7.18
N ASN A 16 -44.33 -14.77 -7.11
CA ASN A 16 -43.42 -15.06 -8.22
C ASN A 16 -43.60 -16.47 -8.78
N ALA A 17 -43.31 -16.62 -10.08
CA ALA A 17 -43.28 -17.89 -10.80
C ALA A 17 -44.63 -18.61 -10.95
N SER A 18 -45.75 -18.02 -10.54
CA SER A 18 -47.08 -18.55 -10.80
C SER A 18 -47.51 -18.32 -12.25
N VAL A 19 -48.19 -19.31 -12.83
CA VAL A 19 -48.73 -19.28 -14.19
C VAL A 19 -50.21 -18.95 -14.12
N HIS A 20 -50.64 -17.94 -14.87
CA HIS A 20 -52.02 -17.46 -14.89
C HIS A 20 -52.59 -17.46 -16.29
N GLU A 21 -53.88 -17.75 -16.42
CA GLU A 21 -54.62 -17.46 -17.64
C GLU A 21 -54.95 -15.97 -17.66
N ALA A 22 -54.59 -15.33 -18.76
CA ALA A 22 -54.81 -13.90 -18.95
C ALA A 22 -55.25 -13.58 -20.37
N ARG A 23 -55.73 -12.35 -20.54
CA ARG A 23 -56.04 -11.70 -21.81
C ARG A 23 -55.42 -10.31 -21.83
N ILE A 24 -55.21 -9.73 -23.01
CA ILE A 24 -54.90 -8.29 -23.13
C ILE A 24 -56.11 -7.51 -22.59
N HIS A 25 -55.86 -6.51 -21.76
CA HIS A 25 -56.93 -5.69 -21.18
C HIS A 25 -57.67 -4.96 -22.31
N PRO A 26 -59.02 -5.08 -22.40
CA PRO A 26 -59.80 -4.59 -23.54
C PRO A 26 -59.66 -3.08 -23.76
N ASP A 27 -59.54 -2.31 -22.68
CA ASP A 27 -59.44 -0.85 -22.74
C ASP A 27 -57.99 -0.32 -22.63
N ASN A 28 -57.01 -1.20 -22.44
CA ASN A 28 -55.63 -0.78 -22.18
C ASN A 28 -54.61 -1.86 -22.58
N GLU A 29 -54.16 -1.81 -23.83
CA GLU A 29 -53.21 -2.78 -24.41
C GLU A 29 -51.86 -2.88 -23.69
N ARG A 30 -51.56 -2.03 -22.70
CA ARG A 30 -50.33 -2.10 -21.90
C ARG A 30 -50.40 -3.09 -20.73
N PHE A 31 -51.56 -3.69 -20.49
CA PHE A 31 -51.80 -4.58 -19.37
C PHE A 31 -52.42 -5.90 -19.82
N TYR A 32 -52.05 -6.96 -19.11
CA TYR A 32 -52.79 -8.21 -19.09
C TYR A 32 -53.77 -8.20 -17.92
N GLN A 33 -54.98 -8.70 -18.15
CA GLN A 33 -55.96 -8.99 -17.10
C GLN A 33 -56.01 -10.49 -16.88
N ILE A 34 -55.82 -10.92 -15.62
CA ILE A 34 -55.96 -12.34 -15.23
C ILE A 34 -57.44 -12.70 -15.32
N THR A 35 -57.75 -13.79 -16.03
CA THR A 35 -59.13 -14.20 -16.33
C THR A 35 -59.63 -15.34 -15.46
N ASN A 36 -58.74 -16.03 -14.75
CA ASN A 36 -59.08 -17.24 -14.01
C ASN A 36 -58.26 -17.37 -12.71
N GLY A 37 -58.82 -18.06 -11.71
CA GLY A 37 -58.18 -18.32 -10.41
C GLY A 37 -58.34 -17.21 -9.36
N GLU A 38 -57.59 -17.35 -8.25
CA GLU A 38 -57.65 -16.47 -7.06
C GLU A 38 -57.34 -14.99 -7.35
N HIS A 39 -56.68 -14.71 -8.49
CA HIS A 39 -56.28 -13.37 -8.89
C HIS A 39 -57.05 -12.86 -10.11
N ALA A 40 -58.17 -13.51 -10.48
CA ALA A 40 -59.03 -13.07 -11.55
C ALA A 40 -59.47 -11.61 -11.38
N GLY A 41 -59.42 -10.84 -12.47
CA GLY A 41 -59.71 -9.42 -12.50
C GLY A 41 -58.51 -8.51 -12.18
N LYS A 42 -57.42 -9.02 -11.62
CA LYS A 42 -56.20 -8.21 -11.40
C LYS A 42 -55.48 -7.91 -12.72
N GLU A 43 -54.88 -6.72 -12.78
CA GLU A 43 -54.13 -6.22 -13.93
C GLU A 43 -52.63 -6.30 -13.70
N LEU A 44 -51.89 -6.67 -14.74
CA LEU A 44 -50.43 -6.79 -14.73
C LEU A 44 -49.83 -6.09 -15.95
N PRO A 45 -48.86 -5.17 -15.78
CA PRO A 45 -48.15 -4.59 -16.91
C PRO A 45 -47.49 -5.67 -17.78
N ILE A 46 -47.54 -5.51 -19.10
CA ILE A 46 -46.92 -6.47 -20.04
C ILE A 46 -45.43 -6.68 -19.74
N SER A 47 -44.71 -5.62 -19.33
CA SER A 47 -43.28 -5.68 -19.01
C SER A 47 -42.94 -6.58 -17.80
N MET A 48 -43.94 -7.07 -17.07
CA MET A 48 -43.76 -7.93 -15.89
C MET A 48 -44.19 -9.38 -16.12
N ALA A 49 -44.57 -9.72 -17.36
CA ALA A 49 -45.02 -11.06 -17.74
C ALA A 49 -44.29 -11.60 -18.96
N ILE A 50 -44.07 -12.92 -18.96
CA ILE A 50 -43.71 -13.67 -20.16
C ILE A 50 -44.93 -14.45 -20.61
N ILE A 51 -45.26 -14.37 -21.90
CA ILE A 51 -46.26 -15.24 -22.51
C ILE A 51 -45.64 -16.63 -22.65
N LEU A 52 -46.31 -17.62 -22.07
CA LEU A 52 -45.93 -19.01 -22.24
C LEU A 52 -46.63 -19.54 -23.51
N PRO A 53 -45.90 -20.21 -24.41
CA PRO A 53 -46.50 -20.86 -25.56
C PRO A 53 -47.44 -21.99 -25.10
N ASP A 54 -48.53 -22.20 -25.83
CA ASP A 54 -49.54 -23.22 -25.51
C ASP A 54 -49.03 -24.66 -25.74
N ALA A 55 -47.93 -24.81 -26.50
CA ALA A 55 -47.21 -26.05 -26.72
C ALA A 55 -45.73 -25.88 -26.32
N PRO A 56 -45.03 -26.96 -25.95
CA PRO A 56 -43.59 -26.93 -25.71
C PRO A 56 -42.88 -26.39 -26.95
N THR A 57 -42.08 -25.33 -26.78
CA THR A 57 -41.28 -24.73 -27.86
C THR A 57 -40.08 -25.61 -28.26
N TYR A 58 -39.72 -26.54 -27.40
CA TYR A 58 -38.60 -27.46 -27.57
C TYR A 58 -39.09 -28.90 -27.41
N SER A 59 -38.51 -29.79 -28.19
CA SER A 59 -38.62 -31.23 -27.96
C SER A 59 -38.00 -31.61 -26.60
N ALA A 60 -38.38 -32.78 -26.08
CA ALA A 60 -37.79 -33.29 -24.84
C ALA A 60 -36.26 -33.48 -24.96
N GLU A 61 -35.77 -33.82 -26.16
CA GLU A 61 -34.34 -33.95 -26.45
C GLU A 61 -33.62 -32.61 -26.37
N GLU A 62 -34.17 -31.56 -26.99
CA GLU A 62 -33.60 -30.21 -26.95
C GLU A 62 -33.59 -29.64 -25.53
N TYR A 63 -34.64 -29.88 -24.74
CA TYR A 63 -34.69 -29.46 -23.35
C TYR A 63 -33.60 -30.16 -22.51
N ASN A 64 -33.44 -31.47 -22.68
CA ASN A 64 -32.41 -32.23 -21.97
C ASN A 64 -30.99 -31.79 -22.37
N ALA A 65 -30.77 -31.49 -23.66
CA ALA A 65 -29.50 -30.95 -24.15
C ALA A 65 -29.19 -29.58 -23.52
N LEU A 66 -30.16 -28.65 -23.54
CA LEU A 66 -30.02 -27.34 -22.89
C LEU A 66 -29.75 -27.44 -21.39
N GLN A 67 -30.37 -28.41 -20.71
CA GLN A 67 -30.16 -28.63 -19.29
C GLN A 67 -28.75 -29.16 -19.00
N ALA A 68 -28.25 -30.08 -19.84
CA ALA A 68 -26.87 -30.57 -19.75
C ALA A 68 -25.84 -29.46 -20.02
N ASP A 69 -26.06 -28.64 -21.04
CA ASP A 69 -25.19 -27.50 -21.37
C ASP A 69 -25.16 -26.46 -20.22
N LEU A 70 -26.31 -26.19 -19.60
CA LEU A 70 -26.40 -25.28 -18.45
C LEU A 70 -25.61 -25.84 -17.26
N GLN A 71 -25.71 -27.14 -17.00
CA GLN A 71 -24.99 -27.78 -15.91
C GLN A 71 -23.48 -27.73 -16.16
N GLN A 72 -23.02 -28.06 -17.38
CA GLN A 72 -21.61 -27.97 -17.74
C GLN A 72 -21.08 -26.53 -17.58
N ALA A 73 -21.83 -25.53 -18.05
CA ALA A 73 -21.44 -24.13 -17.92
C ALA A 73 -21.37 -23.65 -16.46
N GLN A 74 -22.16 -24.25 -15.56
CA GLN A 74 -22.09 -23.97 -14.12
C GLN A 74 -20.82 -24.59 -13.51
N GLU A 75 -20.51 -25.84 -13.84
CA GLU A 75 -19.31 -26.54 -13.39
C GLU A 75 -18.03 -25.82 -13.85
N ASP A 76 -17.97 -25.42 -15.13
CA ASP A 76 -16.85 -24.66 -15.69
C ASP A 76 -16.65 -23.31 -14.99
N ASN A 77 -17.76 -22.61 -14.66
CA ASN A 77 -17.69 -21.34 -13.93
C ASN A 77 -17.15 -21.52 -12.50
N GLU A 78 -17.55 -22.58 -11.80
CA GLU A 78 -17.02 -22.87 -10.47
C GLU A 78 -15.52 -23.19 -10.52
N GLN A 79 -15.10 -23.98 -11.51
CA GLN A 79 -13.68 -24.28 -11.72
C GLN A 79 -12.87 -23.00 -11.99
N LEU A 80 -13.31 -22.17 -12.94
CA LEU A 80 -12.63 -20.91 -13.27
C LEU A 80 -12.56 -19.94 -12.08
N ARG A 81 -13.59 -19.90 -11.24
CA ARG A 81 -13.58 -19.10 -10.00
C ARG A 81 -12.53 -19.61 -9.01
N GLY A 82 -12.40 -20.93 -8.87
CA GLY A 82 -11.38 -21.55 -8.04
C GLY A 82 -9.96 -21.24 -8.54
N GLU A 83 -9.73 -21.35 -9.85
CA GLU A 83 -8.45 -21.01 -10.49
C GLU A 83 -8.10 -19.53 -10.28
N LEU A 84 -9.06 -18.62 -10.50
CA LEU A 84 -8.88 -17.19 -10.32
C LEU A 84 -8.47 -16.85 -8.89
N HIS A 85 -9.14 -17.45 -7.89
CA HIS A 85 -8.81 -17.25 -6.48
C HIS A 85 -7.38 -17.69 -6.16
N ASN A 86 -6.97 -18.87 -6.64
CA ASN A 86 -5.61 -19.37 -6.46
C ASN A 86 -4.54 -18.46 -7.11
N THR A 87 -4.82 -17.90 -8.30
CA THR A 87 -3.91 -16.91 -8.91
C THR A 87 -3.84 -15.60 -8.14
N ALA A 88 -4.95 -15.12 -7.59
CA ALA A 88 -4.98 -13.89 -6.79
C ALA A 88 -4.11 -14.02 -5.52
N ASP A 89 -4.21 -15.16 -4.83
CA ASP A 89 -3.39 -15.44 -3.65
C ASP A 89 -1.89 -15.50 -4.00
N ARG A 90 -1.54 -16.14 -5.12
CA ARG A 90 -0.14 -16.17 -5.61
C ARG A 90 0.38 -14.78 -5.94
N LEU A 91 -0.44 -13.94 -6.57
CA LEU A 91 -0.09 -12.55 -6.87
C LEU A 91 0.10 -11.72 -5.60
N ALA A 92 -0.74 -11.91 -4.58
CA ALA A 92 -0.61 -11.22 -3.29
C ALA A 92 0.71 -11.60 -2.60
N ILE A 93 1.06 -12.89 -2.58
CA ILE A 93 2.33 -13.37 -2.03
C ILE A 93 3.51 -12.76 -2.81
N ALA A 94 3.49 -12.83 -4.14
CA ALA A 94 4.56 -12.28 -4.97
C ALA A 94 4.71 -10.76 -4.79
N ALA A 95 3.60 -10.00 -4.66
CA ALA A 95 3.64 -8.58 -4.40
C ALA A 95 4.28 -8.26 -3.02
N GLN A 96 3.96 -9.07 -2.00
CA GLN A 96 4.54 -8.93 -0.66
C GLN A 96 6.05 -9.24 -0.66
N GLU A 97 6.48 -10.25 -1.41
CA GLU A 97 7.90 -10.56 -1.60
C GLU A 97 8.63 -9.44 -2.34
N ILE A 98 8.06 -8.89 -3.41
CA ILE A 98 8.62 -7.75 -4.15
C ILE A 98 8.76 -6.54 -3.23
N GLN A 99 7.74 -6.20 -2.44
CA GLN A 99 7.83 -5.09 -1.49
C GLN A 99 8.91 -5.33 -0.43
N SER A 100 9.03 -6.55 0.07
CA SER A 100 10.06 -6.92 1.04
C SER A 100 11.46 -6.82 0.44
N TRP A 101 11.62 -7.27 -0.81
CA TRP A 101 12.86 -7.15 -1.57
C TRP A 101 13.20 -5.69 -1.84
N GLN A 102 12.23 -4.86 -2.27
CA GLN A 102 12.41 -3.44 -2.48
C GLN A 102 12.84 -2.73 -1.20
N LYS A 103 12.16 -2.94 -0.06
CA LYS A 103 12.57 -2.36 1.22
C LYS A 103 13.99 -2.77 1.64
N LYS A 104 14.35 -4.03 1.40
CA LYS A 104 15.70 -4.54 1.71
C LYS A 104 16.77 -3.88 0.84
N HIS A 105 16.47 -3.61 -0.43
CA HIS A 105 17.44 -3.11 -1.41
C HIS A 105 17.36 -1.60 -1.63
N GLU A 106 16.33 -0.92 -1.14
CA GLU A 106 16.18 0.54 -1.25
C GLU A 106 17.35 1.26 -0.58
N TRP A 107 17.82 0.74 0.57
CA TRP A 107 19.07 1.17 1.17
C TRP A 107 20.20 1.01 0.15
N THR A 108 20.44 -0.20 -0.37
CA THR A 108 21.56 -0.43 -1.29
C THR A 108 21.52 0.45 -2.55
N TYR A 109 20.35 0.65 -3.16
CA TYR A 109 20.20 1.45 -4.39
C TYR A 109 20.37 2.95 -4.16
N ARG A 110 19.69 3.55 -3.18
CA ARG A 110 19.89 4.99 -2.88
C ARG A 110 21.33 5.29 -2.49
N HIS A 111 21.99 4.39 -1.77
CA HIS A 111 23.39 4.57 -1.39
C HIS A 111 24.37 4.37 -2.54
N HIS A 112 24.06 3.53 -3.53
CA HIS A 112 24.89 3.36 -4.72
C HIS A 112 24.90 4.62 -5.59
N GLU A 113 23.75 5.28 -5.73
CA GLU A 113 23.62 6.54 -6.48
C GLU A 113 24.41 7.68 -5.82
N ILE A 114 24.27 7.86 -4.51
CA ILE A 114 25.05 8.86 -3.72
C ILE A 114 26.56 8.57 -3.77
N ALA A 115 26.95 7.29 -3.76
CA ALA A 115 28.33 6.86 -3.88
C ALA A 115 28.93 7.20 -5.25
N MET A 116 28.14 7.11 -6.32
CA MET A 116 28.59 7.38 -7.69
C MET A 116 28.70 8.87 -8.03
N GLU A 117 27.95 9.75 -7.36
CA GLU A 117 27.84 11.16 -7.78
C GLU A 117 28.78 12.17 -7.08
N SER A 118 29.53 11.81 -6.03
CA SER A 118 30.20 12.83 -5.19
C SER A 118 31.70 12.67 -4.90
N ASN A 119 32.43 13.78 -5.05
CA ASN A 119 33.76 14.01 -4.51
C ASN A 119 33.74 14.04 -2.97
N LYS A 120 34.91 13.83 -2.33
CA LYS A 120 35.08 13.94 -0.87
C LYS A 120 34.35 15.16 -0.30
N VAL A 121 33.50 14.93 0.68
CA VAL A 121 32.74 16.01 1.35
C VAL A 121 33.55 16.62 2.49
N LYS A 122 33.25 17.88 2.82
CA LYS A 122 33.85 18.58 3.95
C LYS A 122 32.94 18.46 5.17
N LEU A 123 33.43 17.87 6.25
CA LEU A 123 32.67 17.60 7.47
C LEU A 123 33.12 18.46 8.66
N PRO A 124 32.20 18.80 9.59
CA PRO A 124 32.57 19.30 10.90
C PRO A 124 33.49 18.32 11.64
N TRP A 125 34.41 18.84 12.44
CA TRP A 125 35.41 18.03 13.16
C TRP A 125 34.77 16.93 14.03
N LEU A 126 33.73 17.26 14.80
CA LEU A 126 33.10 16.31 15.72
C LEU A 126 32.43 15.13 14.99
N VAL A 127 31.90 15.39 13.79
CA VAL A 127 31.31 14.36 12.91
C VAL A 127 32.41 13.48 12.33
N ALA A 128 33.49 14.08 11.82
CA ALA A 128 34.65 13.36 11.32
C ALA A 128 35.32 12.48 12.39
N ASP A 129 35.48 13.01 13.59
CA ASP A 129 36.01 12.30 14.76
C ASP A 129 35.10 11.12 15.13
N GLY A 130 33.78 11.34 15.14
CA GLY A 130 32.79 10.28 15.35
C GLY A 130 32.87 9.15 14.32
N ILE A 131 33.03 9.46 13.03
CA ILE A 131 33.23 8.44 11.98
C ILE A 131 34.49 7.62 12.27
N ASN A 132 35.60 8.26 12.61
CA ASN A 132 36.85 7.56 12.90
C ASN A 132 36.72 6.67 14.13
N HIS A 133 36.08 7.18 15.18
CA HIS A 133 35.86 6.43 16.40
C HIS A 133 35.00 5.19 16.15
N ALA A 134 33.89 5.35 15.42
CA ALA A 134 33.01 4.24 15.09
C ALA A 134 33.70 3.18 14.21
N ARG A 135 34.53 3.61 13.25
CA ARG A 135 35.34 2.68 12.44
C ARG A 135 36.38 1.92 13.25
N ASN A 136 37.02 2.59 14.22
CA ASN A 136 37.95 1.94 15.14
C ASN A 136 37.26 0.89 16.03
N MET A 137 35.96 1.07 16.27
CA MET A 137 35.10 0.09 16.96
C MET A 137 34.48 -0.94 16.01
N LEU A 138 34.88 -0.98 14.73
CA LEU A 138 34.42 -1.92 13.71
C LEU A 138 32.93 -1.80 13.34
N TYR A 139 32.31 -0.65 13.61
CA TYR A 139 30.95 -0.39 13.13
C TYR A 139 30.93 -0.27 11.60
N SER A 140 29.93 -0.89 10.97
CA SER A 140 29.72 -0.74 9.54
C SER A 140 29.18 0.66 9.23
N ASN A 141 29.32 1.09 7.98
CA ASN A 141 28.71 2.35 7.52
C ASN A 141 27.19 2.37 7.79
N ARG A 142 26.53 1.21 7.75
CA ARG A 142 25.11 1.08 8.07
C ARG A 142 24.82 1.36 9.53
N ASP A 143 25.66 0.86 10.44
CA ASP A 143 25.47 1.03 11.89
C ASP A 143 25.71 2.49 12.29
N ILE A 144 26.70 3.13 11.68
CA ILE A 144 27.01 4.56 11.86
C ILE A 144 25.83 5.45 11.46
N MET A 145 25.08 5.06 10.41
CA MET A 145 23.96 5.83 9.89
C MET A 145 22.64 5.60 10.63
N ASN A 146 22.44 4.40 11.19
CA ASN A 146 21.17 4.00 11.81
C ASN A 146 21.16 4.14 13.34
N ASP A 147 22.17 4.81 13.91
CA ASP A 147 22.29 5.03 15.35
C ASP A 147 22.37 3.73 16.18
N ASP A 148 22.78 2.60 15.57
CA ASP A 148 22.85 1.28 16.22
C ASP A 148 24.20 1.04 16.92
N LEU A 149 24.63 2.03 17.72
CA LEU A 149 25.99 2.14 18.25
C LEU A 149 26.11 1.76 19.75
N GLY A 150 25.26 0.86 20.26
CA GLY A 150 25.28 0.41 21.67
C GLY A 150 24.72 1.43 22.68
N THR A 151 24.85 1.23 23.99
CA THR A 151 24.18 2.05 25.05
C THR A 151 25.07 3.03 25.80
N HIS A 152 26.38 3.04 25.61
CA HIS A 152 27.24 4.11 26.13
C HIS A 152 27.29 5.25 25.11
N VAL A 153 26.88 6.46 25.50
CA VAL A 153 26.69 7.63 24.62
C VAL A 153 27.85 8.61 24.78
N PRO A 154 28.95 8.46 24.04
CA PRO A 154 29.94 9.52 23.90
C PRO A 154 29.43 10.65 23.00
N LEU A 155 29.90 11.88 23.24
CA LEU A 155 29.51 13.12 22.54
C LEU A 155 29.53 13.03 21.00
N TRP A 156 30.40 12.18 20.45
CA TRP A 156 30.50 11.99 19.01
C TRP A 156 29.28 11.27 18.40
N ARG A 157 28.56 10.45 19.17
CA ARG A 157 27.35 9.76 18.69
C ARG A 157 26.20 10.72 18.46
N GLU A 158 25.96 11.63 19.40
CA GLU A 158 24.95 12.68 19.25
C GLU A 158 25.26 13.55 18.04
N ALA A 159 26.53 13.93 17.86
CA ALA A 159 26.96 14.69 16.70
C ALA A 159 26.72 13.95 15.37
N LEU A 160 26.97 12.63 15.30
CA LEU A 160 26.67 11.83 14.12
C LEU A 160 25.17 11.75 13.85
N ARG A 161 24.36 11.48 14.88
CA ARG A 161 22.90 11.37 14.77
C ARG A 161 22.27 12.69 14.33
N ASP A 162 22.63 13.78 14.99
CA ASP A 162 22.09 15.11 14.67
C ASP A 162 22.54 15.55 13.27
N TYR A 163 23.79 15.26 12.89
CA TYR A 163 24.26 15.52 11.53
C TYR A 163 23.57 14.63 10.49
N ALA A 164 23.27 13.36 10.80
CA ALA A 164 22.54 12.47 9.90
C ALA A 164 21.10 12.93 9.67
N ALA A 165 20.45 13.52 10.67
CA ALA A 165 19.08 14.04 10.57
C ALA A 165 18.96 15.15 9.51
N ASP A 166 19.94 16.07 9.46
CA ASP A 166 19.90 17.23 8.56
C ASP A 166 20.76 17.07 7.30
N HIS A 167 21.74 16.16 7.32
CA HIS A 167 22.79 16.03 6.29
C HIS A 167 23.08 14.56 5.92
N TYR A 168 22.04 13.72 5.89
CA TYR A 168 22.11 12.29 5.57
C TYR A 168 23.01 11.98 4.36
N ASP A 169 22.76 12.63 3.21
CA ASP A 169 23.48 12.36 1.97
C ASP A 169 24.97 12.73 2.07
N LYS A 170 25.30 13.79 2.81
CA LYS A 170 26.69 14.19 3.04
C LYS A 170 27.39 13.20 3.97
N LEU A 171 26.71 12.71 5.01
CA LEU A 171 27.28 11.69 5.89
C LEU A 171 27.51 10.38 5.14
N MET A 172 26.56 9.96 4.31
CA MET A 172 26.71 8.80 3.42
C MET A 172 27.88 8.97 2.46
N SER A 173 27.97 10.11 1.78
CA SER A 173 29.10 10.42 0.90
C SER A 173 30.43 10.37 1.65
N ALA A 174 30.49 10.90 2.87
CA ALA A 174 31.70 10.82 3.70
C ALA A 174 32.09 9.38 4.04
N LEU A 175 31.10 8.53 4.31
CA LEU A 175 31.32 7.14 4.69
C LEU A 175 31.76 6.26 3.51
N VAL A 176 31.30 6.55 2.31
CA VAL A 176 31.61 5.78 1.09
C VAL A 176 32.82 6.35 0.35
N ASN A 177 32.83 7.66 0.09
CA ASN A 177 33.82 8.33 -0.75
C ASN A 177 34.93 9.03 0.04
N GLY A 178 34.80 9.06 1.37
CA GLY A 178 35.72 9.74 2.27
C GLY A 178 35.39 11.23 2.43
N TYR A 179 36.11 11.87 3.34
CA TYR A 179 35.84 13.25 3.72
C TYR A 179 37.12 14.04 3.96
N THR A 180 36.96 15.36 4.06
CA THR A 180 37.94 16.31 4.58
C THR A 180 37.35 17.01 5.80
N ILE A 181 38.20 17.49 6.72
CA ILE A 181 37.74 18.17 7.93
C ILE A 181 37.61 19.66 7.64
N ASP A 182 36.55 20.29 8.16
CA ASP A 182 36.48 21.74 8.21
C ASP A 182 37.45 22.31 9.25
N ASN A 183 38.56 22.86 8.75
CA ASN A 183 39.60 23.46 9.57
C ASN A 183 39.08 24.58 10.50
N LYS A 184 37.99 25.28 10.14
CA LYS A 184 37.36 26.26 11.04
C LYS A 184 36.73 25.56 12.24
N SER A 185 35.90 24.55 12.00
CA SER A 185 35.32 23.73 13.08
C SER A 185 36.38 23.08 13.98
N LYS A 186 37.50 22.61 13.41
CA LYS A 186 38.61 22.05 14.18
C LYS A 186 39.30 23.10 15.05
N ALA A 187 39.59 24.28 14.50
CA ALA A 187 40.21 25.36 15.26
C ALA A 187 39.32 25.85 16.41
N LEU A 188 38.00 25.90 16.20
CA LEU A 188 37.03 26.18 17.26
C LEU A 188 37.07 25.12 18.36
N TRP A 189 37.10 23.84 17.99
CA TRP A 189 37.20 22.76 18.96
C TRP A 189 38.50 22.80 19.77
N ASP A 190 39.64 22.94 19.11
CA ASP A 190 40.96 23.04 19.76
C ASP A 190 41.00 24.24 20.71
N GLY A 191 40.42 25.38 20.29
CA GLY A 191 40.25 26.56 21.13
C GLY A 191 39.38 26.32 22.36
N ALA A 192 38.24 25.63 22.19
CA ALA A 192 37.34 25.29 23.27
C ALA A 192 37.98 24.35 24.29
N ILE A 193 38.69 23.31 23.83
CA ILE A 193 39.42 22.37 24.69
C ILE A 193 40.50 23.12 25.48
N LYS A 194 41.25 24.02 24.86
CA LYS A 194 42.26 24.84 25.54
C LYS A 194 41.66 25.70 26.65
N ILE A 195 40.47 26.27 26.44
CA ILE A 195 39.76 27.05 27.47
C ILE A 195 39.28 26.13 28.60
N LEU A 196 38.67 25.00 28.26
CA LEU A 196 38.09 24.07 29.24
C LEU A 196 39.14 23.41 30.13
N THR A 197 40.29 23.04 29.55
CA THR A 197 41.40 22.37 30.25
C THR A 197 42.40 23.35 30.87
N GLY A 198 42.39 24.63 30.46
CA GLY A 198 43.26 25.66 31.00
C GLY A 198 42.94 26.06 32.45
N PRO A 199 43.84 26.82 33.11
CA PRO A 199 43.58 27.36 34.44
C PRO A 199 42.47 28.42 34.40
N GLY A 200 41.70 28.52 35.49
CA GLY A 200 40.61 29.50 35.63
C GLY A 200 39.33 28.87 36.21
N ASN A 201 38.47 29.71 36.80
CA ASN A 201 37.18 29.28 37.31
C ASN A 201 36.17 29.05 36.17
N ALA A 202 35.05 28.40 36.48
CA ALA A 202 34.03 28.05 35.49
C ALA A 202 33.38 29.27 34.81
N VAL A 203 33.24 30.39 35.51
CA VAL A 203 32.62 31.63 34.98
C VAL A 203 33.51 32.26 33.91
N ASP A 204 34.81 32.32 34.16
CA ASP A 204 35.78 32.88 33.21
C ASP A 204 35.91 31.98 31.97
N LYS A 205 35.87 30.66 32.16
CA LYS A 205 35.83 29.69 31.05
C LYS A 205 34.58 29.84 30.20
N ALA A 206 33.40 30.00 30.81
CA ALA A 206 32.15 30.21 30.09
C ALA A 206 32.17 31.50 29.24
N LYS A 207 32.68 32.62 29.80
CA LYS A 207 32.86 33.88 29.06
C LYS A 207 33.83 33.74 27.90
N ALA A 208 34.93 33.01 28.09
CA ALA A 208 35.92 32.77 27.05
C ALA A 208 35.35 31.90 25.91
N LEU A 209 34.54 30.90 26.24
CA LEU A 209 33.84 30.08 25.24
C LEU A 209 32.82 30.90 24.44
N ASP A 210 31.99 31.71 25.11
CA ASP A 210 31.02 32.59 24.44
C ASP A 210 31.72 33.53 23.43
N LYS A 211 32.88 34.09 23.82
CA LYS A 211 33.69 34.91 22.92
C LYS A 211 34.29 34.13 21.74
N LEU A 212 34.64 32.86 21.93
CA LEU A 212 35.18 32.00 20.88
C LEU A 212 34.13 31.68 19.81
N TYR A 213 32.89 31.38 20.23
CA TYR A 213 31.79 31.02 19.31
C TYR A 213 31.11 32.21 18.63
N LYS A 214 31.37 33.44 19.07
CA LYS A 214 30.86 34.69 18.45
C LYS A 214 31.78 35.28 17.35
N ARG A 215 32.86 34.60 16.99
CA ARG A 215 33.85 35.02 15.98
C ARG A 215 33.70 34.25 14.68
#